data_AF-A0A820EF54-F1
#
_entry.id   AF-A0A820EF54-F1
#
_cell.length_a   1.000
_cell.length_b   1.000
_cell.length_c   1.000
_cell.angle_alpha   90.00
_cell.angle_beta   90.00
_cell.angle_gamma   90.00
#
_symmetry.space_group_name_H-M   'P 1'
#
loop_
_entity.id
_entity.type
_entity.pdbx_description
1 polymer ?
#
loop_
_entity_poly.entity_id
_entity_poly.type
_entity_poly.pdbx_seq_one_letter_code
_entity_poly.pdbx_strand_id
1 'polypeptide(L)'
;SGGQRQRVSLARALYSNADIYLLDDPLSAVDAHVGAHIFKKVIGPKGLLNSKTRLLVTHGVSHLNKCNNIIVVSHGEIVDYGLYNDLMIRSKILQDFVHSVVTSDTEQYSRQTSTTESLASMHTTSTELIHNPSQNDIQHDGSTVTTIEIEEEMKKIIQKETIQTGSVKLNIFSIYIHACKLTMVMLITLFFCLTACASLSANIWLSQWTDKAKENNNTSSNNRIRDMNIYSTLGLIQGNKRLFAFAMQLTLKLATYIAGRKLHWIILIGVLHAPMSFFDTTPIGRVINRFARDIDAVDSTLPAAFSQSFTTLITVVTTLILLIYGSWFAIIALIPLSILFGFIQRVYVSSSRQLGRLDSVTRSSIYANFAETIQGLSSIRAYHAQQRFIDVSDRFVDRNISCHFASSVANRWLGVRLEMIGNTLVFFTAIIAVFMPHRMTAGTVGLMITFAMQITNSL
;
A
#
# COMPACT_ATOMS: atom_id res chain seq x y z
N SER A 1 26.14 6.34 6.46
CA SER A 1 26.72 7.66 6.10
C SER A 1 27.13 7.71 4.63
N GLY A 2 27.45 8.89 4.08
CA GLY A 2 27.91 9.05 2.69
C GLY A 2 29.19 8.25 2.37
N GLY A 3 30.22 8.38 3.19
CA GLY A 3 31.48 7.63 3.02
C GLY A 3 31.32 6.11 3.07
N GLN A 4 30.35 5.58 3.85
CA GLN A 4 30.06 4.15 3.83
C GLN A 4 29.49 3.69 2.47
N ARG A 5 28.54 4.43 1.89
CA ARG A 5 27.98 4.11 0.56
C ARG A 5 29.05 4.12 -0.52
N GLN A 6 29.96 5.10 -0.46
CA GLN A 6 31.07 5.21 -1.40
C GLN A 6 32.03 4.01 -1.30
N ARG A 7 32.40 3.59 -0.07
CA ARG A 7 33.24 2.39 0.14
C ARG A 7 32.59 1.11 -0.35
N VAL A 8 31.28 0.93 -0.13
CA VAL A 8 30.53 -0.24 -0.65
C VAL A 8 30.50 -0.22 -2.18
N SER A 9 30.28 0.94 -2.80
CA SER A 9 30.31 1.06 -4.26
C SER A 9 31.69 0.73 -4.84
N LEU A 10 32.76 1.23 -4.21
CA LEU A 10 34.14 0.93 -4.59
C LEU A 10 34.45 -0.56 -4.43
N ALA A 11 34.06 -1.17 -3.32
CA ALA A 11 34.25 -2.60 -3.09
C ALA A 11 33.53 -3.45 -4.16
N ARG A 12 32.29 -3.08 -4.53
CA ARG A 12 31.55 -3.73 -5.62
C ARG A 12 32.29 -3.64 -6.96
N ALA A 13 32.87 -2.48 -7.28
CA ALA A 13 33.67 -2.31 -8.48
C ALA A 13 34.89 -3.23 -8.46
N LEU A 14 35.64 -3.26 -7.35
CA LEU A 14 36.81 -4.13 -7.19
C LEU A 14 36.46 -5.61 -7.39
N TYR A 15 35.36 -6.05 -6.78
CA TYR A 15 34.93 -7.45 -6.84
C TYR A 15 34.50 -7.90 -8.24
N SER A 16 34.11 -6.96 -9.11
CA SER A 16 33.78 -7.28 -10.52
C SER A 16 34.99 -7.73 -11.35
N ASN A 17 36.22 -7.45 -10.89
CA ASN A 17 37.49 -7.78 -11.57
C ASN A 17 37.52 -7.39 -13.06
N ALA A 18 37.04 -6.18 -13.38
CA ALA A 18 37.06 -5.64 -14.74
C ALA A 18 38.49 -5.34 -15.22
N ASP A 19 38.66 -5.10 -16.52
CA ASP A 19 39.95 -4.68 -17.08
C ASP A 19 40.18 -3.17 -16.98
N ILE A 20 39.09 -2.39 -17.00
CA ILE A 20 39.09 -0.93 -16.93
C ILE A 20 38.24 -0.48 -15.74
N TYR A 21 38.82 0.38 -14.91
CA TYR A 21 38.15 1.01 -13.77
C TYR A 21 37.99 2.50 -14.02
N LEU A 22 36.73 2.96 -14.09
CA LEU A 22 36.37 4.37 -14.15
C LEU A 22 35.91 4.80 -12.75
N LEU A 23 36.69 5.67 -12.11
CA LEU A 23 36.46 6.12 -10.74
C LEU A 23 36.15 7.62 -10.75
N ASP A 24 34.89 7.95 -10.54
CA ASP A 24 34.42 9.34 -10.43
C ASP A 24 34.39 9.76 -8.96
N ASP A 25 35.38 10.58 -8.60
CA ASP A 25 35.65 11.13 -7.28
C ASP A 25 35.45 10.16 -6.10
N PRO A 26 36.17 9.02 -6.05
CA PRO A 26 35.90 7.92 -5.12
C PRO A 26 36.27 8.20 -3.66
N LEU A 27 36.91 9.34 -3.36
CA LEU A 27 37.46 9.68 -2.04
C LEU A 27 36.82 10.91 -1.37
N SER A 28 35.84 11.55 -1.99
CA SER A 28 35.30 12.83 -1.50
C SER A 28 34.50 12.79 -0.21
N ALA A 29 33.82 11.68 0.09
CA ALA A 29 33.01 11.56 1.31
C ALA A 29 33.69 10.72 2.42
N VAL A 30 35.01 10.48 2.31
CA VAL A 30 35.80 9.74 3.29
C VAL A 30 36.88 10.63 3.91
N ASP A 31 37.14 10.43 5.21
CA ASP A 31 38.17 11.18 5.94
C ASP A 31 39.55 10.94 5.33
N ALA A 32 40.45 11.93 5.43
CA ALA A 32 41.77 11.89 4.81
C ALA A 32 42.59 10.62 5.15
N HIS A 33 42.51 10.14 6.40
CA HIS A 33 43.20 8.90 6.81
C HIS A 33 42.65 7.66 6.11
N VAL A 34 41.32 7.55 6.01
CA VAL A 34 40.64 6.46 5.31
C VAL A 34 40.90 6.55 3.82
N GLY A 35 40.85 7.75 3.24
CA GLY A 35 41.19 8.00 1.85
C GLY A 35 42.61 7.59 1.50
N ALA A 36 43.59 7.96 2.34
CA ALA A 36 44.98 7.54 2.19
C ALA A 36 45.15 6.02 2.28
N HIS A 37 44.40 5.35 3.16
CA HIS A 37 44.40 3.90 3.27
C HIS A 37 43.86 3.23 2.00
N ILE A 38 42.69 3.67 1.50
CA ILE A 38 42.08 3.19 0.27
C ILE A 38 43.02 3.42 -0.92
N PHE A 39 43.60 4.62 -1.04
CA PHE A 39 44.53 4.92 -2.12
C PHE A 39 45.76 4.01 -2.06
N LYS A 40 46.36 3.82 -0.88
CA LYS A 40 47.57 2.98 -0.73
C LYS A 40 47.32 1.50 -1.03
N LYS A 41 46.18 0.96 -0.60
CA LYS A 41 45.87 -0.48 -0.67
C LYS A 41 45.12 -0.89 -1.93
N VAL A 42 44.42 0.03 -2.59
CA VAL A 42 43.52 -0.28 -3.71
C VAL A 42 43.95 0.43 -5.00
N ILE A 43 43.92 1.77 -5.02
CA ILE A 43 43.99 2.57 -6.26
C ILE A 43 45.43 2.82 -6.71
N GLY A 44 46.34 3.01 -5.76
CA GLY A 44 47.72 3.41 -5.98
C GLY A 44 48.58 2.31 -6.61
N PRO A 45 49.85 2.62 -6.94
CA PRO A 45 50.73 1.72 -7.69
C PRO A 45 51.06 0.41 -6.96
N LYS A 46 50.96 0.39 -5.63
CA LYS A 46 51.14 -0.81 -4.78
C LYS A 46 49.81 -1.44 -4.34
N GLY A 47 48.69 -0.97 -4.89
CA GLY A 47 47.36 -1.43 -4.54
C GLY A 47 46.91 -2.65 -5.34
N LEU A 48 45.74 -3.18 -4.97
CA LEU A 48 45.11 -4.33 -5.64
C LEU A 48 44.88 -4.13 -7.14
N LEU A 49 44.62 -2.89 -7.57
CA LEU A 49 44.36 -2.61 -8.98
C LEU A 49 45.62 -2.31 -9.79
N ASN A 50 46.83 -2.52 -9.26
CA ASN A 50 48.09 -2.09 -9.88
C ASN A 50 48.26 -2.53 -11.35
N SER A 51 47.80 -3.73 -11.69
CA SER A 51 47.88 -4.35 -13.02
C SER A 51 46.72 -4.01 -13.96
N LYS A 52 45.69 -3.31 -13.47
CA LYS A 52 44.48 -2.95 -14.23
C LYS A 52 44.54 -1.50 -14.72
N THR A 53 43.81 -1.19 -15.78
CA THR A 53 43.69 0.19 -16.30
C THR A 53 42.76 0.99 -15.39
N ARG A 54 43.19 2.17 -14.94
CA ARG A 54 42.45 3.00 -13.99
C ARG A 54 42.36 4.44 -14.52
N LEU A 55 41.15 4.97 -14.64
CA LEU A 55 40.90 6.38 -14.86
C LEU A 55 40.25 6.94 -13.58
N LEU A 56 40.95 7.89 -12.96
CA LEU A 56 40.50 8.55 -11.73
C LEU A 56 40.19 10.01 -12.05
N VAL A 57 38.93 10.40 -11.88
CA VAL A 57 38.50 11.80 -11.86
C VAL A 57 38.40 12.19 -10.39
N THR A 58 39.04 13.28 -9.98
CA THR A 58 38.97 13.72 -8.57
C THR A 58 39.20 15.22 -8.46
N HIS A 59 38.57 15.82 -7.45
CA HIS A 59 38.88 17.18 -7.02
C HIS A 59 40.06 17.24 -6.03
N GLY A 60 40.48 16.09 -5.47
CA GLY A 60 41.56 16.01 -4.49
C GLY A 60 42.95 16.08 -5.11
N VAL A 61 43.77 17.02 -4.66
CA VAL A 61 45.13 17.27 -5.19
C VAL A 61 46.18 16.32 -4.57
N SER A 62 45.89 15.76 -3.39
CA SER A 62 46.85 15.06 -2.52
C SER A 62 47.48 13.80 -3.13
N HIS A 63 46.94 13.30 -4.23
CA HIS A 63 47.37 12.04 -4.85
C HIS A 63 47.76 12.18 -6.33
N LEU A 64 47.70 13.39 -6.90
CA LEU A 64 48.03 13.64 -8.31
C LEU A 64 49.47 13.26 -8.66
N ASN A 65 50.42 13.52 -7.75
CA ASN A 65 51.83 13.19 -7.94
C ASN A 65 52.13 11.68 -8.02
N LYS A 66 51.16 10.81 -7.69
CA LYS A 66 51.28 9.35 -7.77
C LYS A 66 50.62 8.76 -9.02
N CYS A 67 49.96 9.58 -9.83
CA CYS A 67 49.36 9.17 -11.10
C CYS A 67 50.41 9.12 -12.22
N ASN A 68 50.21 8.21 -13.18
CA ASN A 68 51.13 8.06 -14.31
C ASN A 68 51.02 9.24 -15.29
N ASN A 69 49.79 9.55 -15.71
CA ASN A 69 49.47 10.67 -16.59
C ASN A 69 48.28 11.42 -16.00
N ILE A 70 48.27 12.74 -16.20
CA ILE A 70 47.19 13.64 -15.79
C ILE A 70 46.68 14.33 -17.05
N ILE A 71 45.36 14.49 -17.13
CA ILE A 71 44.68 15.22 -18.20
C ILE A 71 43.97 16.40 -17.55
N VAL A 72 44.21 17.61 -18.03
CA VAL A 72 43.58 18.84 -17.54
C VAL A 72 42.47 19.22 -18.52
N VAL A 73 41.24 19.29 -18.01
CA VAL A 73 40.06 19.68 -18.79
C VAL A 73 39.55 21.03 -18.29
N SER A 74 39.29 21.96 -19.20
CA SER A 74 38.70 23.27 -18.89
C SER A 74 37.66 23.63 -19.94
N HIS A 75 36.51 24.14 -19.52
CA HIS A 75 35.41 24.52 -20.42
C HIS A 75 34.96 23.42 -21.41
N GLY A 76 35.08 22.14 -21.01
CA GLY A 76 34.74 20.99 -21.85
C GLY A 76 35.81 20.58 -22.86
N GLU A 77 36.96 21.26 -22.90
CA GLU A 77 38.08 20.95 -23.79
C GLU A 77 39.30 20.44 -23.00
N ILE A 78 40.08 19.55 -23.61
CA ILE A 78 41.35 19.08 -23.05
C ILE A 78 42.39 20.17 -23.30
N VAL A 79 42.89 20.78 -22.24
CA VAL A 79 43.86 21.89 -22.32
C VAL A 79 45.29 21.39 -22.28
N ASP A 80 45.58 20.39 -21.45
CA ASP A 80 46.94 19.86 -21.30
C ASP A 80 46.94 18.39 -20.84
N TYR A 81 48.02 17.66 -21.13
CA TYR A 81 48.23 16.28 -20.71
C TYR A 81 49.72 15.97 -20.49
N GLY A 82 50.03 15.11 -19.51
CA GLY A 82 51.40 14.69 -19.23
C GLY A 82 51.64 14.21 -17.80
N LEU A 83 52.92 14.11 -17.43
CA LEU A 83 53.37 13.80 -16.07
C LEU A 83 53.16 15.01 -15.15
N TYR A 84 52.98 14.75 -13.86
CA TYR A 84 52.73 15.80 -12.86
C TYR A 84 53.79 16.90 -12.87
N ASN A 85 55.08 16.54 -12.90
CA ASN A 85 56.17 17.51 -12.85
C ASN A 85 56.20 18.41 -14.10
N ASP A 86 55.97 17.84 -15.28
CA ASP A 86 55.97 18.59 -16.55
C ASP A 86 54.78 19.55 -16.61
N LEU A 87 53.60 19.08 -16.18
CA LEU A 87 52.38 19.89 -16.13
C LEU A 87 52.45 21.00 -15.08
N MET A 88 53.10 20.75 -13.94
CA MET A 88 53.30 21.78 -12.92
C MET A 88 54.25 22.89 -13.37
N ILE A 89 55.01 22.71 -14.46
CA ILE A 89 55.84 23.76 -15.08
C ILE A 89 55.08 24.46 -16.21
N ARG A 90 54.37 23.69 -17.04
CA ARG A 90 53.75 24.18 -18.28
C ARG A 90 52.35 24.76 -18.10
N SER A 91 51.54 24.19 -17.21
CA SER A 91 50.11 24.50 -17.11
C SER A 91 49.83 25.44 -15.95
N LYS A 92 49.60 26.72 -16.25
CA LYS A 92 49.13 27.71 -15.25
C LYS A 92 47.80 27.30 -14.61
N ILE A 93 46.90 26.69 -15.37
CA ILE A 93 45.58 26.27 -14.88
C ILE A 93 45.71 25.19 -13.80
N LEU A 94 46.61 24.22 -13.99
CA LEU A 94 46.90 23.22 -12.96
C LEU A 94 47.54 23.86 -11.72
N GLN A 95 48.50 24.78 -11.90
CA GLN A 95 49.14 25.50 -10.80
C GLN A 95 48.12 26.29 -9.97
N ASP A 96 47.24 27.06 -10.63
CA ASP A 96 46.20 27.85 -9.99
C ASP A 96 45.19 26.97 -9.25
N PHE A 97 44.82 25.82 -9.84
CA PHE A 97 43.96 24.83 -9.19
C PHE A 97 44.62 24.24 -7.93
N VAL A 98 45.87 23.77 -8.03
CA VAL A 98 46.63 23.23 -6.89
C VAL A 98 46.74 24.27 -5.78
N HIS A 99 47.08 25.51 -6.13
CA HIS A 99 47.24 26.60 -5.17
C HIS A 99 45.91 26.95 -4.49
N SER A 100 44.80 27.00 -5.23
CA SER A 100 43.48 27.30 -4.66
C SER A 100 42.98 26.22 -3.67
N VAL A 101 43.23 24.94 -3.96
CA VAL A 101 42.85 23.83 -3.05
C VAL A 101 43.70 23.82 -1.78
N VAL A 102 45.02 24.04 -1.89
CA VAL A 102 45.90 24.09 -0.72
C VAL A 102 45.57 25.29 0.18
N THR A 103 45.27 26.46 -0.38
CA THR A 103 44.86 27.63 0.41
C THR A 103 43.53 27.39 1.14
N SER A 104 42.56 26.73 0.49
CA SER A 104 41.23 26.47 1.08
C SER A 104 41.26 25.41 2.20
N ASP A 105 42.07 24.36 2.08
CA ASP A 105 42.32 23.41 3.18
C ASP A 105 42.97 24.10 4.39
N THR A 106 43.88 25.06 4.13
CA THR A 106 44.57 25.83 5.17
C THR A 106 43.61 26.78 5.91
N GLU A 107 42.70 27.45 5.19
CA GLU A 107 41.68 28.32 5.79
C GLU A 107 40.62 27.55 6.60
N GLN A 108 40.22 26.34 6.15
CA GLN A 108 39.30 25.49 6.92
C GLN A 108 39.93 24.99 8.23
N TYR A 109 41.22 24.62 8.20
CA TYR A 109 41.95 24.25 9.40
C TYR A 109 42.09 25.43 10.37
N SER A 110 42.32 26.64 9.84
CA SER A 110 42.43 27.89 10.61
C SER A 110 41.12 28.30 11.30
N ARG A 111 39.96 27.99 10.70
CA ARG A 111 38.63 28.23 11.30
C ARG A 111 38.27 27.24 12.40
N GLN A 112 38.79 26.01 12.37
CA GLN A 112 38.58 25.01 13.43
C GLN A 112 39.44 25.29 14.67
N THR A 113 40.68 25.76 14.50
CA THR A 113 41.53 26.17 15.65
C THR A 113 40.98 27.41 16.37
N SER A 114 40.45 28.39 15.63
CA SER A 114 39.88 29.62 16.22
C SER A 114 38.54 29.41 16.95
N THR A 115 37.76 28.38 16.60
CA THR A 115 36.58 27.98 17.39
C THR A 115 36.96 27.25 18.68
N THR A 116 38.09 26.54 18.69
CA THR A 116 38.56 25.80 19.88
C THR A 116 39.20 26.72 20.92
N GLU A 117 39.88 27.80 20.50
CA GLU A 117 40.41 28.82 21.41
C GLU A 117 39.31 29.70 22.04
N SER A 118 38.16 29.85 21.37
CA SER A 118 37.01 30.60 21.91
C SER A 118 36.23 29.84 23.00
N LEU A 119 36.42 28.52 23.11
CA LEU A 119 35.78 27.65 24.10
C LEU A 119 36.65 27.39 25.34
N ALA A 120 37.94 27.74 25.29
CA ALA A 120 38.91 27.50 26.37
C ALA A 120 38.91 28.58 27.47
N SER A 121 38.20 29.70 27.29
CA SER A 121 38.12 30.79 28.28
C SER A 121 36.91 30.71 29.22
N MET A 122 36.15 29.61 29.19
CA MET A 122 34.87 29.52 29.90
C MET A 122 34.68 28.19 30.64
N HIS A 123 35.70 27.68 31.33
CA HIS A 123 35.54 26.71 32.42
C HIS A 123 36.74 26.76 33.38
N THR A 124 36.65 27.63 34.37
CA THR A 124 37.31 27.42 35.66
C THR A 124 36.29 26.86 36.65
N THR A 125 36.79 26.07 37.60
CA THR A 125 36.11 25.44 38.75
C THR A 125 35.34 24.14 38.49
N SER A 126 36.03 23.00 38.59
CA SER A 126 35.80 22.02 39.68
C SER A 126 36.83 20.90 39.62
N THR A 127 37.53 20.74 40.74
CA THR A 127 38.49 19.70 41.09
C THR A 127 37.75 18.37 41.32
N GLU A 128 38.27 17.23 40.83
CA GLU A 128 38.45 16.00 41.62
C GLU A 128 39.17 14.87 40.83
N LEU A 129 40.36 14.55 41.33
CA LEU A 129 40.95 13.24 41.61
C LEU A 129 41.14 12.18 40.50
N ILE A 130 42.43 11.90 40.32
CA ILE A 130 43.11 10.87 39.54
C ILE A 130 42.79 9.45 40.06
N HIS A 131 42.41 8.53 39.17
CA HIS A 131 42.72 7.11 39.34
C HIS A 131 42.99 6.41 37.99
N ASN A 132 44.18 5.82 37.87
CA ASN A 132 44.64 5.00 36.76
C ASN A 132 44.02 3.60 36.81
N PRO A 133 43.80 2.91 35.67
CA PRO A 133 43.38 1.52 35.65
C PRO A 133 44.60 0.58 35.69
N SER A 134 44.54 -0.42 36.57
CA SER A 134 45.43 -1.59 36.57
C SER A 134 44.68 -2.84 36.10
N GLN A 135 45.44 -3.67 35.38
CA GLN A 135 45.11 -4.97 34.82
C GLN A 135 44.64 -5.99 35.88
N ASN A 136 43.69 -6.87 35.52
CA ASN A 136 43.90 -8.32 35.36
C ASN A 136 42.58 -9.10 35.19
N ASP A 137 42.59 -9.95 34.16
CA ASP A 137 42.21 -11.37 34.13
C ASP A 137 40.76 -11.91 34.11
N ILE A 138 40.48 -12.57 32.97
CA ILE A 138 39.91 -13.92 32.73
C ILE A 138 38.42 -14.16 33.05
N GLN A 139 37.60 -14.34 31.99
CA GLN A 139 37.00 -15.64 31.61
C GLN A 139 36.14 -15.57 30.34
N HIS A 140 36.50 -16.40 29.37
CA HIS A 140 35.65 -16.87 28.27
C HIS A 140 34.48 -17.68 28.85
N ASP A 141 33.24 -17.41 28.43
CA ASP A 141 32.37 -18.48 27.93
C ASP A 141 31.17 -18.00 27.09
N GLY A 142 30.68 -18.91 26.26
CA GLY A 142 29.82 -18.71 25.09
C GLY A 142 28.58 -17.81 25.23
N SER A 143 28.54 -16.73 24.44
CA SER A 143 27.31 -15.97 24.15
C SER A 143 27.43 -15.08 22.90
N THR A 144 28.25 -15.49 21.92
CA THR A 144 28.48 -14.73 20.68
C THR A 144 27.42 -14.91 19.61
N VAL A 145 26.55 -15.93 19.69
CA VAL A 145 25.52 -16.16 18.65
C VAL A 145 24.29 -15.28 18.88
N THR A 146 23.88 -15.07 20.14
CA THR A 146 22.68 -14.29 20.47
C THR A 146 22.88 -12.77 20.39
N THR A 147 24.10 -12.28 20.61
CA THR A 147 24.42 -10.85 20.49
C THR A 147 24.48 -10.38 19.04
N ILE A 148 24.88 -11.25 18.10
CA ILE A 148 24.95 -10.91 16.66
C ILE A 148 23.54 -10.77 16.06
N GLU A 149 22.59 -11.64 16.44
CA GLU A 149 21.21 -11.54 15.97
C GLU A 149 20.49 -10.30 16.51
N ILE A 150 20.75 -9.91 17.77
CA ILE A 150 20.18 -8.70 18.39
C ILE A 150 20.81 -7.42 17.79
N GLU A 151 22.10 -7.44 17.44
CA GLU A 151 22.75 -6.31 16.75
C GLU A 151 22.24 -6.10 15.31
N GLU A 152 21.86 -7.17 14.60
CA GLU A 152 21.28 -7.08 13.26
C GLU A 152 19.86 -6.51 13.26
N GLU A 153 19.05 -6.77 14.30
CA GLU A 153 17.75 -6.14 14.47
C GLU A 153 17.86 -4.65 14.83
N MET A 154 18.84 -4.26 15.67
CA MET A 154 19.07 -2.85 16.03
C MET A 154 19.64 -2.00 14.87
N LYS A 155 20.32 -2.60 13.88
CA LYS A 155 20.88 -1.88 12.72
C LYS A 155 19.89 -1.57 11.61
N LYS A 156 18.66 -2.12 11.64
CA LYS A 156 17.59 -1.70 10.74
C LYS A 156 16.85 -0.49 11.32
N ILE A 157 17.43 0.70 11.11
CA ILE A 157 16.80 1.99 11.42
C ILE A 157 15.39 2.09 10.80
N ILE A 158 15.20 1.45 9.65
CA ILE A 158 13.92 1.34 8.96
C ILE A 158 13.19 0.07 9.42
N GLN A 159 12.15 0.24 10.25
CA GLN A 159 11.26 -0.87 10.61
C GLN A 159 10.54 -1.41 9.36
N LYS A 160 10.65 -2.72 9.12
CA LYS A 160 9.82 -3.42 8.12
C LYS A 160 8.36 -3.32 8.53
N GLU A 161 7.49 -3.03 7.58
CA GLU A 161 6.07 -2.84 7.83
C GLU A 161 5.44 -4.12 8.41
N THR A 162 4.92 -4.02 9.63
CA THR A 162 4.30 -5.14 10.32
C THR A 162 2.87 -5.32 9.83
N ILE A 163 2.62 -6.44 9.15
CA ILE A 163 1.29 -6.82 8.69
C ILE A 163 0.52 -7.36 9.90
N GLN A 164 -0.59 -6.73 10.28
CA GLN A 164 -1.46 -7.30 11.31
C GLN A 164 -2.11 -8.60 10.81
N THR A 165 -1.90 -9.69 11.54
CA THR A 165 -2.54 -11.00 11.32
C THR A 165 -3.91 -11.03 12.02
N GLY A 166 -4.86 -11.78 11.46
CA GLY A 166 -6.22 -11.91 12.02
C GLY A 166 -7.32 -11.10 11.30
N SER A 167 -8.49 -11.04 11.94
CA SER A 167 -9.69 -10.31 11.49
C SER A 167 -9.65 -8.84 11.87
N VAL A 168 -10.36 -7.99 11.11
CA VAL A 168 -10.52 -6.57 11.45
C VAL A 168 -11.26 -6.45 12.78
N LYS A 169 -10.67 -5.75 13.75
CA LYS A 169 -11.30 -5.53 15.06
C LYS A 169 -12.54 -4.65 14.90
N LEU A 170 -13.66 -4.99 15.56
CA LEU A 170 -14.89 -4.19 15.54
C LEU A 170 -14.68 -2.74 16.00
N ASN A 171 -13.68 -2.50 16.85
CA ASN A 171 -13.29 -1.16 17.26
C ASN A 171 -12.95 -0.24 16.08
N ILE A 172 -12.39 -0.78 14.99
CA ILE A 172 -12.02 0.00 13.80
C ILE A 172 -13.27 0.53 13.09
N PHE A 173 -14.33 -0.30 12.99
CA PHE A 173 -15.62 0.15 12.46
C PHE A 173 -16.24 1.22 13.34
N SER A 174 -16.11 1.08 14.66
CA SER A 174 -16.57 2.10 15.62
C SER A 174 -15.88 3.44 15.38
N ILE A 175 -14.55 3.47 15.19
CA ILE A 175 -13.81 4.71 14.90
C ILE A 175 -14.35 5.39 13.62
N TYR A 176 -14.62 4.62 12.57
CA TYR A 176 -15.18 5.15 11.33
C TYR A 176 -16.61 5.70 11.51
N ILE A 177 -17.47 4.97 12.23
CA ILE A 177 -18.84 5.42 12.56
C ILE A 177 -18.83 6.72 13.37
N HIS A 178 -17.93 6.84 14.35
CA HIS A 178 -17.74 8.08 15.12
C HIS A 178 -17.20 9.23 14.26
N ALA A 179 -16.49 8.94 13.15
CA ALA A 179 -16.07 9.94 12.20
C ALA A 179 -17.23 10.46 11.33
N CYS A 180 -18.16 9.61 10.94
CA CYS A 180 -19.37 9.94 10.16
C CYS A 180 -20.41 10.79 10.92
N LYS A 181 -20.27 10.94 12.25
CA LYS A 181 -21.27 11.44 13.20
C LYS A 181 -22.46 10.49 13.38
N LEU A 182 -22.89 10.30 14.63
CA LEU A 182 -23.98 9.38 14.97
C LEU A 182 -25.32 9.77 14.31
N THR A 183 -25.60 11.06 14.16
CA THR A 183 -26.85 11.56 13.55
C THR A 183 -27.00 11.12 12.09
N MET A 184 -25.91 11.13 11.31
CA MET A 184 -25.95 10.68 9.91
C MET A 184 -26.19 9.17 9.81
N VAL A 185 -25.62 8.40 10.72
CA VAL A 185 -25.83 6.95 10.78
C VAL A 185 -27.29 6.62 11.10
N MET A 186 -27.90 7.33 12.06
CA MET A 186 -29.33 7.17 12.37
C MET A 186 -30.24 7.55 11.20
N LEU A 187 -29.86 8.55 10.40
CA LEU A 187 -30.61 8.92 9.21
C LEU A 187 -30.49 7.88 8.09
N ILE A 188 -29.30 7.28 7.91
CA ILE A 188 -29.08 6.18 6.96
C ILE A 188 -29.92 4.96 7.33
N THR A 189 -29.93 4.56 8.61
CA THR A 189 -30.72 3.41 9.06
C THR A 189 -32.23 3.67 8.91
N LEU A 190 -32.69 4.90 9.16
CA LEU A 190 -34.07 5.30 8.93
C LEU A 190 -34.47 5.15 7.45
N PHE A 191 -33.70 5.74 6.53
CA PHE A 191 -34.01 5.64 5.09
C PHE A 191 -33.84 4.21 4.55
N PHE A 192 -32.93 3.43 5.12
CA PHE A 192 -32.81 2.01 4.82
C PHE A 192 -34.12 1.27 5.14
N CYS A 193 -34.66 1.44 6.36
CA CYS A 193 -35.92 0.82 6.76
C CYS A 193 -37.10 1.29 5.90
N LEU A 194 -37.20 2.59 5.63
CA LEU A 194 -38.26 3.15 4.77
C LEU A 194 -38.19 2.58 3.35
N THR A 195 -36.99 2.48 2.77
CA THR A 195 -36.79 1.90 1.44
C THR A 195 -37.18 0.41 1.41
N ALA A 196 -36.79 -0.35 2.43
CA ALA A 196 -37.13 -1.77 2.56
C ALA A 196 -38.66 -1.97 2.70
N CYS A 197 -39.31 -1.21 3.59
CA CYS A 197 -40.75 -1.25 3.80
C CYS A 197 -41.54 -0.86 2.55
N ALA A 198 -41.15 0.22 1.86
CA ALA A 198 -41.79 0.64 0.61
C ALA A 198 -41.60 -0.41 -0.50
N SER A 199 -40.44 -1.08 -0.55
CA SER A 199 -40.21 -2.18 -1.47
C SER A 199 -41.10 -3.39 -1.14
N LEU A 200 -41.22 -3.75 0.13
CA LEU A 200 -42.07 -4.85 0.57
C LEU A 200 -43.54 -4.58 0.25
N SER A 201 -44.04 -3.40 0.59
CA SER A 201 -45.44 -3.01 0.38
C SER A 201 -45.81 -2.95 -1.11
N ALA A 202 -44.94 -2.39 -1.95
CA ALA A 202 -45.16 -2.35 -3.41
C ALA A 202 -45.35 -3.76 -3.99
N ASN A 203 -44.50 -4.71 -3.59
CA ASN A 203 -44.52 -6.06 -4.13
C ASN A 203 -45.69 -6.89 -3.60
N ILE A 204 -45.98 -6.83 -2.29
CA ILE A 204 -47.14 -7.52 -1.71
C ILE A 204 -48.44 -6.98 -2.31
N TRP A 205 -48.57 -5.66 -2.46
CA TRP A 205 -49.76 -5.08 -3.06
C TRP A 205 -49.90 -5.49 -4.53
N LEU A 206 -48.82 -5.49 -5.31
CA LEU A 206 -48.85 -5.98 -6.70
C LEU A 206 -49.33 -7.44 -6.78
N SER A 207 -48.89 -8.30 -5.85
CA SER A 207 -49.37 -9.69 -5.74
C SER A 207 -50.89 -9.75 -5.48
N GLN A 208 -51.38 -9.02 -4.47
CA GLN A 208 -52.80 -9.01 -4.12
C GLN A 208 -53.68 -8.44 -5.23
N TRP A 209 -53.19 -7.42 -5.95
CA TRP A 209 -53.89 -6.87 -7.10
C TRP A 209 -54.00 -7.89 -8.22
N THR A 210 -52.92 -8.63 -8.52
CA THR A 210 -52.91 -9.68 -9.54
C THR A 210 -53.98 -10.75 -9.27
N ASP A 211 -54.20 -11.09 -8.01
CA ASP A 211 -55.24 -12.04 -7.61
C ASP A 211 -56.66 -11.47 -7.81
N LYS A 212 -56.90 -10.24 -7.35
CA LYS A 212 -58.21 -9.56 -7.50
C LYS A 212 -58.56 -9.24 -8.95
N ALA A 213 -57.57 -9.02 -9.81
CA ALA A 213 -57.77 -8.75 -11.24
C ALA A 213 -58.36 -9.98 -11.96
N LYS A 214 -57.97 -11.21 -11.58
CA LYS A 214 -58.52 -12.44 -12.16
C LYS A 214 -60.00 -12.66 -11.84
N GLU A 215 -60.43 -12.29 -10.64
CA GLU A 215 -61.84 -12.43 -10.21
C GLU A 215 -62.78 -11.41 -10.86
N ASN A 216 -62.27 -10.25 -11.26
CA ASN A 216 -63.07 -9.10 -11.70
C ASN A 216 -63.30 -8.99 -13.21
N ASN A 217 -62.82 -9.93 -14.03
CA ASN A 217 -63.01 -9.90 -15.49
C ASN A 217 -64.49 -9.99 -15.95
N ASN A 218 -65.44 -10.20 -15.04
CA ASN A 218 -66.87 -10.37 -15.34
C ASN A 218 -67.73 -9.08 -15.24
N THR A 219 -67.17 -7.90 -14.92
CA THR A 219 -67.96 -6.65 -14.74
C THR A 219 -67.34 -5.44 -15.47
N SER A 220 -68.02 -4.89 -16.48
CA SER A 220 -67.34 -4.28 -17.64
C SER A 220 -67.13 -2.74 -17.68
N SER A 221 -67.54 -1.94 -16.69
CA SER A 221 -67.38 -0.46 -16.78
C SER A 221 -66.70 0.20 -15.58
N ASN A 222 -67.02 -0.19 -14.35
CA ASN A 222 -66.44 0.41 -13.13
C ASN A 222 -65.00 -0.08 -12.82
N ASN A 223 -64.52 -1.10 -13.56
CA ASN A 223 -63.21 -1.71 -13.33
C ASN A 223 -62.04 -0.90 -13.93
N ARG A 224 -62.22 -0.19 -15.05
CA ARG A 224 -61.13 0.58 -15.69
C ARG A 224 -60.62 1.74 -14.83
N ILE A 225 -61.53 2.50 -14.20
CA ILE A 225 -61.16 3.61 -13.32
C ILE A 225 -60.47 3.08 -12.05
N ARG A 226 -60.95 1.94 -11.53
CA ARG A 226 -60.35 1.28 -10.37
C ARG A 226 -58.94 0.74 -10.67
N ASP A 227 -58.75 0.08 -11.81
CA ASP A 227 -57.44 -0.44 -12.21
C ASP A 227 -56.44 0.70 -12.49
N MET A 228 -56.89 1.80 -13.09
CA MET A 228 -56.07 2.99 -13.29
C MET A 228 -55.64 3.64 -11.98
N ASN A 229 -56.53 3.71 -10.98
CA ASN A 229 -56.19 4.20 -9.66
C ASN A 229 -55.16 3.30 -8.95
N ILE A 230 -55.24 1.97 -9.14
CA ILE A 230 -54.29 1.03 -8.53
C ILE A 230 -52.90 1.12 -9.19
N TYR A 231 -52.83 1.27 -10.51
CA TYR A 231 -51.57 1.53 -11.19
C TYR A 231 -50.95 2.86 -10.75
N SER A 232 -51.78 3.90 -10.54
CA SER A 232 -51.32 5.18 -10.01
C SER A 232 -50.75 5.06 -8.59
N THR A 233 -51.43 4.35 -7.68
CA THR A 233 -50.92 4.15 -6.31
C THR A 233 -49.64 3.31 -6.28
N LEU A 234 -49.52 2.26 -7.09
CA LEU A 234 -48.29 1.48 -7.22
C LEU A 234 -47.14 2.32 -7.77
N GLY A 235 -47.40 3.17 -8.77
CA GLY A 235 -46.44 4.13 -9.31
C GLY A 235 -45.94 5.11 -8.24
N LEU A 236 -46.85 5.63 -7.41
CA LEU A 236 -46.50 6.50 -6.28
C LEU A 236 -45.65 5.76 -5.22
N ILE A 237 -45.96 4.51 -4.88
CA ILE A 237 -45.18 3.74 -3.90
C ILE A 237 -43.77 3.46 -4.43
N GLN A 238 -43.65 3.08 -5.71
CA GLN A 238 -42.34 2.86 -6.34
C GLN A 238 -41.55 4.18 -6.47
N GLY A 239 -42.22 5.28 -6.77
CA GLY A 239 -41.62 6.62 -6.76
C GLY A 239 -41.09 7.00 -5.38
N ASN A 240 -41.88 6.81 -4.33
CA ASN A 240 -41.47 7.05 -2.94
C ASN A 240 -40.29 6.15 -2.53
N LYS A 241 -40.30 4.86 -2.90
CA LYS A 241 -39.16 3.96 -2.69
C LYS A 241 -37.88 4.52 -3.32
N ARG A 242 -37.94 5.00 -4.57
CA ARG A 242 -36.78 5.56 -5.27
C ARG A 242 -36.31 6.88 -4.61
N LEU A 243 -37.23 7.70 -4.14
CA LEU A 243 -36.92 8.92 -3.39
C LEU A 243 -36.18 8.61 -2.08
N PHE A 244 -36.67 7.65 -1.28
CA PHE A 244 -36.00 7.23 -0.04
C PHE A 244 -34.65 6.58 -0.31
N ALA A 245 -34.53 5.77 -1.36
CA ALA A 245 -33.25 5.20 -1.77
C ALA A 245 -32.24 6.28 -2.19
N PHE A 246 -32.69 7.31 -2.93
CA PHE A 246 -31.84 8.44 -3.28
C PHE A 246 -31.41 9.23 -2.04
N ALA A 247 -32.34 9.53 -1.13
CA ALA A 247 -32.02 10.19 0.14
C ALA A 247 -30.99 9.40 0.95
N MET A 248 -31.15 8.07 1.07
CA MET A 248 -30.18 7.19 1.72
C MET A 248 -28.79 7.30 1.09
N GLN A 249 -28.69 7.20 -0.23
CA GLN A 249 -27.41 7.26 -0.95
C GLN A 249 -26.75 8.65 -0.83
N LEU A 250 -27.54 9.72 -0.85
CA LEU A 250 -27.04 11.08 -0.64
C LEU A 250 -26.49 11.25 0.79
N THR A 251 -27.25 10.82 1.80
CA THR A 251 -26.81 10.87 3.20
C THR A 251 -25.55 10.02 3.41
N LEU A 252 -25.48 8.83 2.83
CA LEU A 252 -24.30 7.97 2.91
C LEU A 252 -23.06 8.66 2.33
N LYS A 253 -23.15 9.23 1.12
CA LYS A 253 -22.05 9.96 0.48
C LYS A 253 -21.61 11.19 1.30
N LEU A 254 -22.56 11.92 1.88
CA LEU A 254 -22.24 13.06 2.74
C LEU A 254 -21.56 12.61 4.04
N ALA A 255 -22.02 11.51 4.64
CA ALA A 255 -21.44 10.95 5.85
C ALA A 255 -19.99 10.49 5.62
N THR A 256 -19.73 9.77 4.52
CA THR A 256 -18.39 9.32 4.17
C THR A 256 -17.46 10.47 3.82
N TYR A 257 -17.96 11.51 3.15
CA TYR A 257 -17.21 12.75 2.90
C TYR A 257 -16.79 13.46 4.20
N ILE A 258 -17.70 13.56 5.17
CA ILE A 258 -17.39 14.12 6.50
C ILE A 258 -16.31 13.28 7.21
N ALA A 259 -16.43 11.95 7.14
CA ALA A 259 -15.47 11.03 7.74
C ALA A 259 -14.07 11.13 7.09
N GLY A 260 -13.99 11.15 5.76
CA GLY A 260 -12.75 11.32 5.01
C GLY A 260 -12.03 12.62 5.38
N ARG A 261 -12.77 13.74 5.38
CA ARG A 261 -12.23 15.04 5.82
C ARG A 261 -11.71 15.00 7.26
N LYS A 262 -12.45 14.39 8.19
CA LYS A 262 -12.04 14.28 9.60
C LYS A 262 -10.80 13.40 9.77
N LEU A 263 -10.75 12.25 9.09
CA LEU A 263 -9.61 11.34 9.12
C LEU A 263 -8.36 11.96 8.51
N HIS A 264 -8.49 12.66 7.38
CA HIS A 264 -7.39 13.41 6.77
C HIS A 264 -6.81 14.44 7.74
N TRP A 265 -7.67 15.25 8.39
CA TRP A 265 -7.23 16.23 9.38
C TRP A 265 -6.51 15.61 10.57
N ILE A 266 -6.99 14.48 11.09
CA ILE A 266 -6.36 13.78 12.22
C ILE A 266 -4.96 13.28 11.83
N ILE A 267 -4.82 12.69 10.64
CA ILE A 267 -3.51 12.19 10.17
C ILE A 267 -2.56 13.35 9.90
N LEU A 268 -3.03 14.43 9.29
CA LEU A 268 -2.22 15.62 9.01
C LEU A 268 -1.64 16.24 10.29
N ILE A 269 -2.52 16.51 11.27
CA ILE A 269 -2.10 17.07 12.56
C ILE A 269 -1.17 16.09 13.29
N GLY A 270 -1.48 14.80 13.27
CA GLY A 270 -0.66 13.77 13.93
C GLY A 270 0.75 13.67 13.35
N VAL A 271 0.91 13.78 12.02
CA VAL A 271 2.23 13.76 11.37
C VAL A 271 3.00 15.06 11.65
N LEU A 272 2.34 16.22 11.63
CA LEU A 272 2.99 17.50 11.91
C LEU A 272 3.51 17.62 13.35
N HIS A 273 2.88 16.94 14.31
CA HIS A 273 3.30 16.90 15.71
C HIS A 273 4.22 15.71 16.04
N ALA A 274 4.58 14.89 15.07
CA ALA A 274 5.46 13.75 15.30
C ALA A 274 6.92 14.19 15.54
N PRO A 275 7.66 13.56 16.47
CA PRO A 275 9.07 13.87 16.72
C PRO A 275 9.95 13.48 15.53
N MET A 276 11.14 14.07 15.40
CA MET A 276 12.06 13.79 14.29
C MET A 276 12.44 12.29 14.20
N SER A 277 12.49 11.59 15.35
CA SER A 277 12.74 10.14 15.40
C SER A 277 11.71 9.32 14.61
N PHE A 278 10.46 9.79 14.48
CA PHE A 278 9.45 9.15 13.64
C PHE A 278 9.85 9.21 12.16
N PHE A 279 10.37 10.34 11.69
CA PHE A 279 10.78 10.54 10.31
C PHE A 279 12.08 9.82 9.96
N ASP A 280 12.98 9.65 10.93
CA ASP A 280 14.21 8.89 10.74
C ASP A 280 13.96 7.38 10.67
N THR A 281 12.95 6.89 11.41
CA THR A 281 12.60 5.46 11.46
C THR A 281 11.55 5.04 10.43
N THR A 282 10.71 5.97 9.98
CA THR A 282 9.61 5.71 9.04
C THR A 282 9.97 6.17 7.63
N PRO A 283 9.99 5.27 6.62
CA PRO A 283 10.24 5.66 5.24
C PRO A 283 9.25 6.74 4.76
N ILE A 284 9.76 7.78 4.11
CA ILE A 284 8.92 8.87 3.57
C ILE A 284 7.81 8.34 2.64
N GLY A 285 8.12 7.28 1.87
CA GLY A 285 7.13 6.62 0.99
C GLY A 285 5.94 6.02 1.74
N ARG A 286 6.11 5.59 3.00
CA ARG A 286 5.01 5.09 3.83
C ARG A 286 4.05 6.21 4.22
N VAL A 287 4.59 7.37 4.59
CA VAL A 287 3.77 8.56 4.92
C VAL A 287 3.01 9.02 3.67
N ILE A 288 3.69 9.10 2.52
CA ILE A 288 3.06 9.47 1.25
C ILE A 288 1.96 8.49 0.85
N ASN A 289 2.20 7.17 0.96
CA ASN A 289 1.18 6.16 0.65
C ASN A 289 -0.07 6.30 1.53
N ARG A 290 0.08 6.67 2.81
CA ARG A 290 -1.07 6.94 3.68
C ARG A 290 -1.89 8.15 3.22
N PHE A 291 -1.24 9.24 2.81
CA PHE A 291 -1.94 10.43 2.32
C PHE A 291 -2.52 10.27 0.91
N ALA A 292 -1.92 9.42 0.08
CA ALA A 292 -2.37 9.18 -1.29
C ALA A 292 -3.36 8.02 -1.36
N ARG A 293 -2.88 6.78 -1.24
CA ARG A 293 -3.66 5.58 -1.54
C ARG A 293 -4.66 5.23 -0.45
N ASP A 294 -4.29 5.38 0.83
CA ASP A 294 -5.19 5.01 1.93
C ASP A 294 -6.32 6.04 2.10
N ILE A 295 -6.03 7.33 1.94
CA ILE A 295 -7.06 8.39 1.88
C ILE A 295 -7.96 8.20 0.66
N ASP A 296 -7.41 7.93 -0.53
CA ASP A 296 -8.23 7.63 -1.71
C ASP A 296 -9.14 6.41 -1.48
N ALA A 297 -8.64 5.35 -0.84
CA ALA A 297 -9.48 4.22 -0.48
C ALA A 297 -10.62 4.61 0.48
N VAL A 298 -10.39 5.55 1.40
CA VAL A 298 -11.43 6.08 2.31
C VAL A 298 -12.45 6.96 1.58
N ASP A 299 -12.00 7.73 0.58
CA ASP A 299 -12.82 8.73 -0.12
C ASP A 299 -13.60 8.14 -1.31
N SER A 300 -13.05 7.15 -2.01
CA SER A 300 -13.63 6.61 -3.25
C SER A 300 -14.06 5.15 -3.11
N THR A 301 -13.20 4.30 -2.53
CA THR A 301 -13.43 2.85 -2.48
C THR A 301 -14.44 2.45 -1.41
N LEU A 302 -14.28 2.96 -0.18
CA LEU A 302 -15.20 2.67 0.93
C LEU A 302 -16.64 3.13 0.66
N PRO A 303 -16.90 4.34 0.13
CA PRO A 303 -18.27 4.78 -0.14
C PRO A 303 -18.95 3.91 -1.20
N ALA A 304 -18.23 3.56 -2.27
CA ALA A 304 -18.74 2.65 -3.28
C ALA A 304 -19.06 1.26 -2.68
N ALA A 305 -18.17 0.72 -1.84
CA ALA A 305 -18.38 -0.56 -1.17
C ALA A 305 -19.59 -0.52 -0.22
N PHE A 306 -19.76 0.55 0.56
CA PHE A 306 -20.93 0.71 1.43
C PHE A 306 -22.22 0.87 0.62
N SER A 307 -22.23 1.70 -0.42
CA SER A 307 -23.39 1.88 -1.30
C SER A 307 -23.84 0.56 -1.91
N GLN A 308 -22.89 -0.26 -2.39
CA GLN A 308 -23.18 -1.59 -2.92
C GLN A 308 -23.70 -2.51 -1.82
N SER A 309 -23.03 -2.55 -0.65
CA SER A 309 -23.40 -3.42 0.47
C SER A 309 -24.78 -3.11 1.03
N PHE A 310 -25.16 -1.83 1.18
CA PHE A 310 -26.51 -1.47 1.62
C PHE A 310 -27.57 -1.85 0.57
N THR A 311 -27.26 -1.65 -0.72
CA THR A 311 -28.19 -2.01 -1.80
C THR A 311 -28.42 -3.52 -1.85
N THR A 312 -27.35 -4.33 -1.76
CA THR A 312 -27.48 -5.80 -1.72
C THR A 312 -28.19 -6.26 -0.45
N LEU A 313 -27.91 -5.66 0.70
CA LEU A 313 -28.57 -5.99 1.97
C LEU A 313 -30.07 -5.69 1.93
N ILE A 314 -30.51 -4.56 1.37
CA ILE A 314 -31.94 -4.27 1.16
C ILE A 314 -32.58 -5.34 0.28
N THR A 315 -31.94 -5.72 -0.83
CA THR A 315 -32.48 -6.72 -1.76
C THR A 315 -32.58 -8.10 -1.11
N VAL A 316 -31.54 -8.55 -0.39
CA VAL A 316 -31.53 -9.84 0.32
C VAL A 316 -32.58 -9.85 1.44
N VAL A 317 -32.67 -8.81 2.27
CA VAL A 317 -33.69 -8.75 3.34
C VAL A 317 -35.10 -8.75 2.75
N THR A 318 -35.34 -7.97 1.70
CA THR A 318 -36.65 -7.91 1.05
C THR A 318 -37.03 -9.25 0.41
N THR A 319 -36.11 -9.91 -0.30
CA THR A 319 -36.35 -11.23 -0.93
C THR A 319 -36.66 -12.30 0.13
N LEU A 320 -35.89 -12.36 1.23
CA LEU A 320 -36.13 -13.30 2.33
C LEU A 320 -37.50 -13.10 2.97
N ILE A 321 -37.88 -11.85 3.28
CA ILE A 321 -39.20 -11.55 3.87
C ILE A 321 -40.33 -11.92 2.90
N LEU A 322 -40.19 -11.62 1.61
CA LEU A 322 -41.20 -11.95 0.60
C LEU A 322 -41.37 -13.46 0.40
N LEU A 323 -40.29 -14.24 0.48
CA LEU A 323 -40.37 -15.70 0.44
C LEU A 323 -41.11 -16.27 1.65
N ILE A 324 -40.84 -15.76 2.85
CA ILE A 324 -41.52 -16.17 4.08
C ILE A 324 -43.00 -15.75 4.06
N TYR A 325 -43.30 -14.56 3.54
CA TYR A 325 -44.68 -14.07 3.38
C TYR A 325 -45.50 -14.97 2.47
N GLY A 326 -44.92 -15.42 1.35
CA GLY A 326 -45.60 -16.33 0.42
C GLY A 326 -45.89 -17.69 1.05
N SER A 327 -44.90 -18.31 1.70
CA SER A 327 -45.09 -19.57 2.41
C SER A 327 -44.12 -19.72 3.58
N TRP A 328 -44.64 -19.97 4.77
CA TRP A 328 -43.80 -20.23 5.95
C TRP A 328 -42.94 -21.50 5.80
N PHE A 329 -43.34 -22.44 4.94
CA PHE A 329 -42.54 -23.64 4.63
C PHE A 329 -41.22 -23.31 3.93
N ALA A 330 -41.08 -22.13 3.31
CA ALA A 330 -39.81 -21.67 2.72
C ALA A 330 -38.68 -21.61 3.76
N ILE A 331 -39.01 -21.46 5.05
CA ILE A 331 -38.04 -21.49 6.16
C ILE A 331 -37.27 -22.82 6.20
N ILE A 332 -37.93 -23.94 5.88
CA ILE A 332 -37.32 -25.27 5.86
C ILE A 332 -36.17 -25.33 4.84
N ALA A 333 -36.33 -24.68 3.69
CA ALA A 333 -35.26 -24.57 2.68
C ALA A 333 -34.21 -23.51 3.05
N LEU A 334 -34.62 -22.40 3.68
CA LEU A 334 -33.72 -21.29 4.00
C LEU A 334 -32.69 -21.62 5.09
N ILE A 335 -33.08 -22.37 6.13
CA ILE A 335 -32.17 -22.72 7.24
C ILE A 335 -30.91 -23.47 6.76
N PRO A 336 -31.00 -24.60 6.04
CA PRO A 336 -29.82 -25.34 5.59
C PRO A 336 -28.99 -24.53 4.58
N LEU A 337 -29.63 -23.76 3.70
CA LEU A 337 -28.93 -22.88 2.75
C LEU A 337 -28.17 -21.76 3.47
N SER A 338 -28.72 -21.22 4.56
CA SER A 338 -28.07 -20.19 5.39
C SER A 338 -26.84 -20.75 6.13
N ILE A 339 -26.91 -22.00 6.61
CA ILE A 339 -25.76 -22.69 7.21
C ILE A 339 -24.66 -22.91 6.18
N LEU A 340 -25.03 -23.40 4.98
CA LEU A 340 -24.10 -23.61 3.87
C LEU A 340 -23.44 -22.30 3.43
N PHE A 341 -24.21 -21.22 3.31
CA PHE A 341 -23.71 -19.88 3.02
C PHE A 341 -22.70 -19.42 4.08
N GLY A 342 -23.03 -19.57 5.37
CA GLY A 342 -22.13 -19.20 6.47
C GLY A 342 -20.79 -19.97 6.44
N PHE A 343 -20.81 -21.25 6.06
CA PHE A 343 -19.59 -22.04 5.89
C PHE A 343 -18.75 -21.54 4.71
N ILE A 344 -19.37 -21.36 3.53
CA ILE A 344 -18.69 -20.86 2.32
C ILE A 344 -18.09 -19.46 2.59
N GLN A 345 -18.86 -18.58 3.22
CA GLN A 345 -18.42 -17.22 3.56
C GLN A 345 -17.19 -17.25 4.46
N ARG A 346 -17.15 -18.09 5.50
CA ARG A 346 -15.99 -18.20 6.40
C ARG A 346 -14.72 -18.63 5.67
N VAL A 347 -14.82 -19.66 4.83
CA VAL A 347 -13.69 -20.16 4.04
C VAL A 347 -13.21 -19.10 3.05
N TYR A 348 -14.14 -18.52 2.29
CA TYR A 348 -13.83 -17.49 1.29
C TYR A 348 -13.16 -16.26 1.90
N VAL A 349 -13.75 -15.68 2.96
CA VAL A 349 -13.24 -14.45 3.57
C VAL A 349 -11.86 -14.67 4.17
N SER A 350 -11.58 -15.86 4.71
CA SER A 350 -10.24 -16.21 5.21
C SER A 350 -9.21 -16.25 4.08
N SER A 351 -9.50 -16.98 3.00
CA SER A 351 -8.58 -17.14 1.87
C SER A 351 -8.41 -15.85 1.06
N SER A 352 -9.49 -15.17 0.69
CA SER A 352 -9.49 -13.92 -0.09
C SER A 352 -8.68 -12.82 0.59
N ARG A 353 -8.78 -12.71 1.93
CA ARG A 353 -7.97 -11.75 2.70
C ARG A 353 -6.47 -12.02 2.62
N GLN A 354 -6.05 -13.28 2.69
CA GLN A 354 -4.62 -13.62 2.58
C GLN A 354 -4.11 -13.43 1.14
N LEU A 355 -4.91 -13.79 0.14
CA LEU A 355 -4.61 -13.53 -1.27
C LEU A 355 -4.45 -12.03 -1.55
N GLY A 356 -5.34 -11.19 -1.03
CA GLY A 356 -5.24 -9.74 -1.17
C GLY A 356 -3.98 -9.16 -0.49
N ARG A 357 -3.56 -9.72 0.66
CA ARG A 357 -2.30 -9.34 1.31
C ARG A 357 -1.09 -9.72 0.46
N LEU A 358 -1.05 -10.94 -0.06
CA LEU A 358 0.04 -11.41 -0.93
C LEU A 358 0.14 -10.59 -2.22
N ASP A 359 -0.99 -10.23 -2.84
CA ASP A 359 -1.02 -9.38 -4.03
C ASP A 359 -0.43 -7.98 -3.73
N SER A 360 -0.83 -7.34 -2.63
CA SER A 360 -0.29 -6.03 -2.25
C SER A 360 1.23 -6.05 -2.01
N VAL A 361 1.73 -7.08 -1.31
CA VAL A 361 3.16 -7.22 -0.98
C VAL A 361 4.01 -7.55 -2.21
N THR A 362 3.52 -8.41 -3.09
CA THR A 362 4.25 -8.78 -4.32
C THR A 362 4.31 -7.60 -5.29
N ARG A 363 3.26 -6.77 -5.35
CA ARG A 363 3.22 -5.58 -6.19
C ARG A 363 4.21 -4.49 -5.76
N SER A 364 4.37 -4.26 -4.47
CA SER A 364 5.34 -3.26 -3.98
C SER A 364 6.79 -3.61 -4.33
N SER A 365 7.10 -4.91 -4.39
CA SER A 365 8.43 -5.41 -4.78
C SER A 365 8.77 -5.07 -6.24
N ILE A 366 7.78 -5.08 -7.14
CA ILE A 366 7.95 -4.67 -8.55
C ILE A 366 8.35 -3.20 -8.63
N TYR A 367 7.63 -2.32 -7.92
CA TYR A 367 7.94 -0.88 -7.91
C TYR A 367 9.31 -0.58 -7.29
N ALA A 368 9.68 -1.30 -6.22
CA ALA A 368 10.99 -1.16 -5.61
C ALA A 368 12.12 -1.55 -6.58
N ASN A 369 11.99 -2.71 -7.24
CA ASN A 369 12.97 -3.17 -8.24
C ASN A 369 13.09 -2.19 -9.42
N PHE A 370 11.95 -1.65 -9.88
CA PHE A 370 11.92 -0.67 -10.96
C PHE A 370 12.61 0.66 -10.56
N ALA A 371 12.34 1.16 -9.36
CA ALA A 371 12.97 2.37 -8.84
C ALA A 371 14.48 2.20 -8.66
N GLU A 372 14.94 1.06 -8.12
CA GLU A 372 16.36 0.73 -7.99
C GLU A 372 17.05 0.64 -9.36
N THR A 373 16.37 0.05 -10.35
CA THR A 373 16.89 -0.07 -11.72
C THR A 373 17.05 1.29 -12.39
N ILE A 374 16.10 2.22 -12.21
CA ILE A 374 16.20 3.59 -12.76
C ILE A 374 17.36 4.33 -12.10
N GLN A 375 17.47 4.28 -10.77
CA GLN A 375 18.53 4.98 -10.05
C GLN A 375 19.92 4.41 -10.37
N GLY A 376 20.02 3.09 -10.59
CA GLY A 376 21.26 2.37 -10.88
C GLY A 376 21.55 2.17 -12.38
N LEU A 377 20.79 2.79 -13.29
CA LEU A 377 20.80 2.43 -14.72
C LEU A 377 22.18 2.49 -15.36
N SER A 378 22.95 3.53 -15.08
CA SER A 378 24.33 3.70 -15.58
C SER A 378 25.24 2.57 -15.11
N SER A 379 25.14 2.18 -13.84
CA SER A 379 25.90 1.07 -13.27
C SER A 379 25.51 -0.26 -13.90
N ILE A 380 24.21 -0.53 -14.07
CA ILE A 380 23.73 -1.79 -14.67
C ILE A 380 24.28 -1.94 -16.10
N ARG A 381 24.28 -0.86 -16.88
CA ARG A 381 24.84 -0.84 -18.24
C ARG A 381 26.35 -0.98 -18.25
N ALA A 382 27.06 -0.31 -17.34
CA ALA A 382 28.52 -0.40 -17.23
C ALA A 382 29.01 -1.82 -16.90
N TYR A 383 28.26 -2.56 -16.05
CA TYR A 383 28.58 -3.96 -15.72
C TYR A 383 27.97 -4.99 -16.68
N HIS A 384 27.32 -4.57 -17.77
CA HIS A 384 26.62 -5.46 -18.71
C HIS A 384 25.66 -6.46 -18.03
N ALA A 385 25.00 -6.04 -16.95
CA ALA A 385 24.17 -6.90 -16.11
C ALA A 385 22.67 -6.83 -16.46
N GLN A 386 22.31 -6.35 -17.66
CA GLN A 386 20.93 -6.09 -18.06
C GLN A 386 20.07 -7.35 -17.97
N GLN A 387 20.54 -8.47 -18.54
CA GLN A 387 19.76 -9.71 -18.58
C GLN A 387 19.40 -10.20 -17.17
N ARG A 388 20.35 -10.13 -16.24
CA ARG A 388 20.10 -10.51 -14.83
C ARG A 388 18.99 -9.66 -14.21
N PHE A 389 18.95 -8.35 -14.48
CA PHE A 389 17.90 -7.47 -13.96
C PHE A 389 16.55 -7.71 -14.65
N ILE A 390 16.54 -8.05 -15.94
CA ILE A 390 15.33 -8.47 -16.66
C ILE A 390 14.76 -9.75 -16.03
N ASP A 391 15.58 -10.79 -15.86
CA ASP A 391 15.15 -12.08 -15.27
C ASP A 391 14.66 -11.92 -13.82
N VAL A 392 15.24 -10.98 -13.05
CA VAL A 392 14.76 -10.63 -11.71
C VAL A 392 13.41 -9.93 -11.77
N SER A 393 13.25 -8.96 -12.69
CA SER A 393 11.99 -8.24 -12.89
C SER A 393 10.86 -9.18 -13.30
N ASP A 394 11.12 -10.07 -14.26
CA ASP A 394 10.14 -11.05 -14.75
C ASP A 394 9.66 -11.95 -13.62
N ARG A 395 10.56 -12.45 -12.77
CA ARG A 395 10.19 -13.25 -11.59
C ARG A 395 9.30 -12.49 -10.59
N PHE A 396 9.53 -11.20 -10.39
CA PHE A 396 8.66 -10.39 -9.54
C PHE A 396 7.27 -10.21 -10.14
N VAL A 397 7.19 -9.98 -11.45
CA VAL A 397 5.93 -9.87 -12.20
C VAL A 397 5.16 -11.19 -12.16
N ASP A 398 5.81 -12.32 -12.49
CA ASP A 398 5.20 -13.66 -12.48
C ASP A 398 4.63 -14.02 -11.11
N ARG A 399 5.35 -13.69 -10.04
CA ARG A 399 4.88 -13.92 -8.68
C ARG A 399 3.63 -13.10 -8.38
N ASN A 400 3.58 -11.83 -8.79
CA ASN A 400 2.39 -11.00 -8.60
C ASN A 400 1.21 -11.50 -9.43
N ILE A 401 1.43 -11.83 -10.71
CA ILE A 401 0.39 -12.38 -11.60
C ILE A 401 -0.18 -13.68 -11.01
N SER A 402 0.66 -14.57 -10.50
CA SER A 402 0.21 -15.83 -9.87
C SER A 402 -0.71 -15.58 -8.68
N CYS A 403 -0.36 -14.62 -7.80
CA CYS A 403 -1.20 -14.22 -6.68
C CYS A 403 -2.51 -13.58 -7.13
N HIS A 404 -2.45 -12.68 -8.13
CA HIS A 404 -3.62 -12.03 -8.69
C HIS A 404 -4.58 -13.04 -9.33
N PHE A 405 -4.04 -13.96 -10.13
CA PHE A 405 -4.79 -15.05 -10.75
C PHE A 405 -5.49 -15.93 -9.71
N ALA A 406 -4.79 -16.32 -8.64
CA ALA A 406 -5.39 -17.09 -7.56
C ALA A 406 -6.55 -16.34 -6.87
N SER A 407 -6.46 -15.01 -6.75
CA SER A 407 -7.55 -14.16 -6.27
C SER A 407 -8.75 -14.17 -7.23
N SER A 408 -8.52 -14.05 -8.54
CA SER A 408 -9.57 -14.14 -9.56
C SER A 408 -10.26 -15.51 -9.58
N VAL A 409 -9.51 -16.60 -9.41
CA VAL A 409 -10.05 -17.96 -9.31
C VAL A 409 -10.88 -18.12 -8.03
N ALA A 410 -10.42 -17.57 -6.89
CA ALA A 410 -11.18 -17.58 -5.65
C ALA A 410 -12.51 -16.82 -5.77
N ASN A 411 -12.53 -15.67 -6.46
CA ASN A 411 -13.76 -14.93 -6.78
C ASN A 411 -14.72 -15.78 -7.63
N ARG A 412 -14.19 -16.48 -8.65
CA ARG A 412 -15.01 -17.32 -9.52
C ARG A 412 -15.55 -18.55 -8.79
N TRP A 413 -14.74 -19.16 -7.92
CA TRP A 413 -15.16 -20.25 -7.04
C TRP A 413 -16.32 -19.84 -6.14
N LEU A 414 -16.25 -18.64 -5.54
CA LEU A 414 -17.35 -18.10 -4.74
C LEU A 414 -18.61 -17.91 -5.61
N GLY A 415 -18.47 -17.24 -6.76
CA GLY A 415 -19.61 -16.97 -7.66
C GLY A 415 -20.38 -18.23 -8.03
N VAL A 416 -19.68 -19.29 -8.48
CA VAL A 416 -20.33 -20.58 -8.82
C VAL A 416 -21.08 -21.17 -7.63
N ARG A 417 -20.53 -21.11 -6.42
CA ARG A 417 -21.18 -21.68 -5.23
C ARG A 417 -22.39 -20.87 -4.78
N LEU A 418 -22.33 -19.54 -4.87
CA LEU A 418 -23.46 -18.67 -4.56
C LEU A 418 -24.59 -18.83 -5.59
N GLU A 419 -24.26 -18.96 -6.88
CA GLU A 419 -25.24 -19.27 -7.92
C GLU A 419 -25.91 -20.64 -7.69
N MET A 420 -25.15 -21.66 -7.27
CA MET A 420 -25.72 -22.96 -6.91
C MET A 420 -26.70 -22.86 -5.73
N ILE A 421 -26.40 -22.04 -4.71
CA ILE A 421 -27.31 -21.78 -3.58
C ILE A 421 -28.59 -21.09 -4.08
N GLY A 422 -28.46 -20.07 -4.92
CA GLY A 422 -29.60 -19.36 -5.51
C GLY A 422 -30.49 -20.28 -6.33
N ASN A 423 -29.91 -21.10 -7.21
CA ASN A 423 -30.65 -22.07 -8.02
C ASN A 423 -31.33 -23.15 -7.18
N THR A 424 -30.69 -23.59 -6.09
CA THR A 424 -31.29 -24.53 -5.14
C THR A 424 -32.48 -23.88 -4.42
N LEU A 425 -32.41 -22.59 -4.07
CA LEU A 425 -33.54 -21.86 -3.51
C LEU A 425 -34.70 -21.77 -4.50
N VAL A 426 -34.43 -21.41 -5.76
CA VAL A 426 -35.43 -21.37 -6.84
C VAL A 426 -36.10 -22.73 -7.04
N PHE A 427 -35.33 -23.82 -6.99
CA PHE A 427 -35.86 -25.18 -7.08
C PHE A 427 -36.84 -25.50 -5.94
N PHE A 428 -36.46 -25.23 -4.69
CA PHE A 428 -37.35 -25.46 -3.55
C PHE A 428 -38.58 -24.55 -3.54
N THR A 429 -38.45 -23.28 -3.93
CA THR A 429 -39.61 -22.38 -4.01
C THR A 429 -40.59 -22.81 -5.10
N ALA A 430 -40.10 -23.29 -6.25
CA ALA A 430 -40.94 -23.88 -7.29
C ALA A 430 -41.66 -25.15 -6.83
N ILE A 431 -40.97 -26.05 -6.11
CA ILE A 431 -41.58 -27.25 -5.50
C ILE A 431 -42.70 -26.85 -4.53
N ILE A 432 -42.43 -25.92 -3.61
CA ILE A 432 -43.43 -25.46 -2.62
C ILE A 432 -44.67 -24.90 -3.34
N ALA A 433 -44.48 -24.13 -4.41
CA ALA A 433 -45.57 -23.58 -5.20
C ALA A 433 -46.43 -24.67 -5.88
N VAL A 434 -45.82 -25.75 -6.38
CA VAL A 434 -46.53 -26.85 -7.05
C VAL A 434 -47.26 -27.76 -6.06
N PHE A 435 -46.66 -28.06 -4.90
CA PHE A 435 -47.26 -28.97 -3.90
C PHE A 435 -48.37 -28.32 -3.06
N MET A 436 -48.48 -26.99 -3.04
CA MET A 436 -49.49 -26.27 -2.25
C MET A 436 -50.45 -25.40 -3.09
N PRO A 437 -51.11 -25.95 -4.12
CA PRO A 437 -51.94 -25.16 -5.04
C PRO A 437 -53.18 -24.55 -4.35
N HIS A 438 -53.67 -25.16 -3.27
CA HIS A 438 -54.86 -24.68 -2.55
C HIS A 438 -54.57 -23.62 -1.47
N ARG A 439 -53.31 -23.41 -1.10
CA ARG A 439 -52.92 -22.40 -0.09
C ARG A 439 -52.27 -21.17 -0.70
N MET A 440 -51.92 -21.22 -1.99
CA MET A 440 -51.22 -20.15 -2.68
C MET A 440 -52.06 -19.63 -3.84
N THR A 441 -52.19 -18.31 -3.90
CA THR A 441 -52.81 -17.63 -5.04
C THR A 441 -51.79 -17.47 -6.18
N ALA A 442 -52.26 -17.28 -7.41
CA ALA A 442 -51.36 -17.15 -8.56
C ALA A 442 -50.40 -15.94 -8.44
N GLY A 443 -50.83 -14.85 -7.83
CA GLY A 443 -50.01 -13.67 -7.57
C GLY A 443 -48.89 -13.95 -6.57
N THR A 444 -49.18 -14.70 -5.48
CA THR A 444 -48.17 -15.01 -4.45
C THR A 444 -47.11 -15.98 -4.97
N VAL A 445 -47.50 -16.97 -5.80
CA VAL A 445 -46.54 -17.85 -6.50
C VAL A 445 -45.63 -17.06 -7.45
N GLY A 446 -46.21 -16.17 -8.27
CA GLY A 446 -45.44 -15.33 -9.19
C GLY A 446 -44.43 -14.42 -8.46
N LEU A 447 -44.85 -13.85 -7.33
CA LEU A 447 -44.00 -13.07 -6.44
C LEU A 447 -42.84 -13.93 -5.88
N MET A 448 -43.10 -15.12 -5.33
CA MET A 448 -42.05 -15.97 -4.77
C MET A 448 -41.00 -16.37 -5.80
N ILE A 449 -41.41 -16.80 -7.00
CA ILE A 449 -40.47 -17.25 -8.05
C ILE A 449 -39.62 -16.07 -8.55
N THR A 450 -40.23 -14.90 -8.77
CA THR A 450 -39.51 -13.71 -9.24
C THR A 450 -38.43 -13.28 -8.25
N PHE A 451 -38.75 -13.25 -6.95
CA PHE A 451 -37.77 -12.87 -5.92
C PHE A 451 -36.75 -13.96 -5.62
N ALA A 452 -37.11 -15.24 -5.75
CA ALA A 452 -36.14 -16.33 -5.68
C ALA A 452 -35.09 -16.22 -6.80
N MET A 453 -35.49 -15.87 -8.02
CA MET A 453 -34.55 -15.65 -9.12
C MET A 453 -33.68 -14.41 -8.92
N GLN A 454 -34.24 -13.34 -8.32
CA GLN A 454 -33.49 -12.12 -8.07
C GLN A 454 -32.37 -12.30 -7.03
N ILE A 455 -32.51 -13.26 -6.11
CA ILE A 455 -31.50 -13.53 -5.08
C ILE A 455 -30.19 -13.97 -5.72
N THR A 456 -30.23 -14.77 -6.79
CA THR A 456 -29.04 -15.30 -7.48
C THR A 456 -28.18 -14.17 -8.06
N ASN A 457 -28.80 -13.09 -8.52
CA ASN A 457 -28.08 -11.91 -9.03
C ASN A 457 -27.58 -10.97 -7.92
N SER A 458 -28.02 -11.19 -6.67
CA SER A 458 -27.75 -10.31 -5.53
C SER A 458 -26.76 -10.91 -4.53
N LEU A 459 -26.53 -12.23 -4.60
CA LEU A 459 -25.43 -12.94 -3.93
C LEU A 459 -24.15 -12.81 -4.77
#